data_AF-A0A6F8YFU4-F1
#
_entry.id   AF-A0A6F8YFU4-F1
#
_cell.length_a   1.000
_cell.length_b   1.000
_cell.length_c   1.000
_cell.angle_alpha   90.00
_cell.angle_beta   90.00
_cell.angle_gamma   90.00
#
_symmetry.space_group_name_H-M   'P 1'
#
loop_
_entity.id
_entity.type
_entity.pdbx_description
1 polymer ?
#
loop_
_entity_poly.entity_id
_entity_poly.type
_entity_poly.pdbx_seq_one_letter_code
_entity_poly.pdbx_strand_id
1 'polypeptide(L)'
;MRAIFTAAAALSLLLGCIGLHQYTDGSTRFSDLLYGALQLFVLESPATGDDGPYPIPLEIARFAAPAVTFYALVEALRLVFASEAERLRARRARGHVVVCGDGPMATSLSRQLRATGHRVVHIAESRTDPPDGGRRRPLWVLGDARNPDVLRAAGVAHASALYACAEDSATNTAIALAAGRRQRGERPLAVYAQVQDPELCLALQARHLGTSDPPAIRLDFFNIDDLAARYLLAEDPIIPPLDRPPRFLVIGATAFGRATIVELARQWRVLPSAAMWRVEVTVVDDSASQVIDELTFRYPFLSKACDLRPYDGDLLSTLGDERGPAAPDRVFICYEDEQRALKIALVADRLWRGGPGTVIVRQDQLATLQDAFDGARDERLFDEVSGTLRLFGVVDAACDPGIIRDDLGERLARVIHECYLVARQGRGDLVDGTPSLVPWPRLPERLQRENRAQAADIGRKLRAIDCVLAPRVAAGGEHTLTAAEVTLLATMEHERWLRARLREGWRFAEERDDDRMLHPAIRRWVDLPEALRTVNSDAIRELPSMLADSGFRIVRMREVS
;
A
#
# COMPACT_ATOMS: atom_id res chain seq x y z
N MET A 1 -27.39 19.94 -21.48
CA MET A 1 -28.62 19.11 -21.54
C MET A 1 -29.79 19.72 -20.78
N ARG A 2 -29.65 20.12 -19.50
CA ARG A 2 -30.72 20.77 -18.72
C ARG A 2 -31.34 22.00 -19.41
N ALA A 3 -30.53 22.90 -19.98
CA ALA A 3 -31.02 24.08 -20.69
C ALA A 3 -31.86 23.77 -21.94
N ILE A 4 -31.51 22.71 -22.67
CA ILE A 4 -32.24 22.27 -23.88
C ILE A 4 -33.59 21.67 -23.48
N PHE A 5 -33.61 20.87 -22.39
CA PHE A 5 -34.84 20.31 -21.84
C PHE A 5 -35.79 21.41 -21.34
N THR A 6 -35.30 22.39 -20.59
CA THR A 6 -36.13 23.52 -20.13
C THR A 6 -36.64 24.38 -21.29
N ALA A 7 -35.83 24.58 -22.33
CA ALA A 7 -36.26 25.30 -23.53
C ALA A 7 -37.33 24.52 -24.30
N ALA A 8 -37.19 23.19 -24.43
CA ALA A 8 -38.20 22.35 -25.07
C ALA A 8 -39.52 22.34 -24.28
N ALA A 9 -39.46 22.25 -22.95
CA ALA A 9 -40.66 22.32 -22.09
C ALA A 9 -41.38 23.68 -22.23
N ALA A 10 -40.62 24.79 -22.18
CA ALA A 10 -41.17 26.12 -22.34
C ALA A 10 -41.76 26.36 -23.74
N LEU A 11 -41.09 25.86 -24.79
CA LEU A 11 -41.57 25.94 -26.16
C LEU A 11 -42.84 25.13 -26.37
N SER A 12 -42.92 23.91 -25.84
CA SER A 12 -44.14 23.08 -25.89
C SER A 12 -45.32 23.75 -25.18
N LEU A 13 -45.07 24.40 -24.03
CA LEU A 13 -46.10 25.13 -23.30
C LEU A 13 -46.58 26.38 -24.05
N LEU A 14 -45.65 27.15 -24.62
CA LEU A 14 -45.94 28.32 -25.45
C LEU A 14 -46.75 27.94 -26.69
N LEU A 15 -46.33 26.91 -27.43
CA LEU A 15 -47.03 26.40 -28.60
C LEU A 15 -48.41 25.84 -28.23
N GLY A 16 -48.56 25.21 -27.06
CA GLY A 16 -49.84 24.77 -26.51
C GLY A 16 -50.78 25.94 -26.24
N CYS A 17 -50.29 27.01 -25.59
CA CYS A 17 -51.10 28.21 -25.29
C CYS A 17 -51.51 28.95 -26.58
N ILE A 18 -50.58 29.12 -27.52
CA ILE A 18 -50.84 29.76 -28.83
C ILE A 18 -51.83 28.92 -29.63
N GLY A 19 -51.62 27.60 -29.66
CA GLY A 19 -52.47 26.66 -30.39
C GLY A 19 -53.89 26.59 -29.84
N LEU A 20 -54.06 26.58 -28.50
CA LEU A 20 -55.38 26.63 -27.87
C LEU A 20 -56.07 28.00 -28.08
N HIS A 21 -55.33 29.10 -28.06
CA HIS A 21 -55.88 30.44 -28.34
C HIS A 21 -56.41 30.54 -29.78
N GLN A 22 -55.68 29.96 -30.74
CA GLN A 22 -56.10 29.85 -32.14
C GLN A 22 -57.28 28.90 -32.32
N TYR A 23 -57.35 27.82 -31.55
CA TYR A 23 -58.42 26.84 -31.61
C TYR A 23 -59.75 27.35 -31.00
N THR A 24 -59.69 28.24 -30.00
CA THR A 24 -60.88 28.81 -29.34
C THR A 24 -61.30 30.18 -29.87
N ASP A 25 -60.74 30.63 -31.00
CA ASP A 25 -60.93 31.98 -31.56
C ASP A 25 -60.71 33.12 -30.54
N GLY A 26 -59.83 32.90 -29.56
CA GLY A 26 -59.51 33.86 -28.50
C GLY A 26 -60.62 34.11 -27.46
N SER A 27 -61.68 33.30 -27.45
CA SER A 27 -62.83 33.45 -26.55
C SER A 27 -62.59 33.02 -25.10
N THR A 28 -61.47 32.33 -24.83
CA THR A 28 -61.11 31.78 -23.51
C THR A 28 -60.12 32.64 -22.74
N ARG A 29 -60.23 32.65 -21.40
CA ARG A 29 -59.29 33.38 -20.53
C ARG A 29 -57.90 32.75 -20.59
N PHE A 30 -56.87 33.56 -20.35
CA PHE A 30 -55.48 33.09 -20.34
C PHE A 30 -55.23 31.97 -19.31
N SER A 31 -55.92 32.00 -18.16
CA SER A 31 -55.87 30.93 -17.16
C SER A 31 -56.28 29.57 -17.71
N ASP A 32 -57.30 29.57 -18.58
CA ASP A 32 -57.91 28.35 -19.13
C ASP A 32 -57.04 27.81 -20.27
N LEU A 33 -56.43 28.70 -21.06
CA LEU A 33 -55.43 28.36 -22.07
C LEU A 33 -54.19 27.73 -21.44
N LEU A 34 -53.69 28.32 -20.35
CA LEU A 34 -52.54 27.80 -19.62
C LEU A 34 -52.86 26.43 -18.98
N TYR A 35 -54.03 26.30 -18.37
CA TYR A 35 -54.50 25.03 -17.81
C TYR A 35 -54.61 23.95 -18.90
N GLY A 36 -55.21 24.27 -20.05
CA GLY A 36 -55.31 23.34 -21.17
C GLY A 36 -53.95 22.95 -21.76
N ALA A 37 -53.01 23.90 -21.85
CA ALA A 37 -51.64 23.61 -22.30
C ALA A 37 -50.87 22.72 -21.32
N LEU A 38 -51.15 22.81 -20.02
CA LEU A 38 -50.61 21.91 -18.99
C LEU A 38 -51.20 20.49 -19.09
N GLN A 39 -52.49 20.33 -19.43
CA GLN A 39 -53.10 19.01 -19.61
C GLN A 39 -52.41 18.18 -20.70
N LEU A 40 -51.91 18.83 -21.76
CA LEU A 40 -51.15 18.16 -22.82
C LEU A 40 -49.92 17.39 -22.30
N PHE A 41 -49.31 17.80 -21.18
CA PHE A 41 -48.17 17.08 -20.58
C PHE A 41 -48.55 15.74 -19.95
N VAL A 42 -49.83 15.53 -19.62
CA VAL A 42 -50.35 14.32 -18.96
C VAL A 42 -51.09 13.42 -19.97
N LEU A 43 -50.98 13.71 -21.28
CA LEU A 43 -51.78 13.08 -22.35
C LEU A 43 -53.30 13.29 -22.17
N GLU A 44 -53.70 14.25 -21.34
CA GLU A 44 -55.07 14.72 -21.31
C GLU A 44 -55.23 15.81 -22.38
N SER A 45 -56.19 15.60 -23.27
CA SER A 45 -56.60 16.65 -24.20
C SER A 45 -57.77 17.40 -23.57
N PRO A 46 -57.69 18.74 -23.39
CA PRO A 46 -58.84 19.50 -22.97
C PRO A 46 -59.91 19.36 -24.06
N ALA A 47 -61.06 18.80 -23.70
CA ALA A 47 -62.35 18.83 -24.40
C ALA A 47 -62.31 19.25 -25.89
N THR A 48 -61.64 18.46 -26.73
CA THR A 48 -61.63 18.63 -28.18
C THR A 48 -62.69 17.68 -28.72
N GLY A 49 -63.94 18.12 -28.60
CA GLY A 49 -65.12 17.34 -28.91
C GLY A 49 -65.43 17.15 -30.39
N ASP A 50 -64.53 17.49 -31.32
CA ASP A 50 -64.74 17.27 -32.76
C ASP A 50 -63.43 17.08 -33.53
N ASP A 51 -63.48 16.21 -34.55
CA ASP A 51 -62.43 15.91 -35.54
C ASP A 51 -62.17 17.12 -36.48
N GLY A 52 -61.66 18.23 -35.92
CA GLY A 52 -61.27 19.41 -36.68
C GLY A 52 -59.75 19.46 -36.99
N PRO A 53 -59.32 20.18 -38.05
CA PRO A 53 -57.90 20.43 -38.29
C PRO A 53 -57.33 21.29 -37.16
N TYR A 54 -56.36 20.75 -36.40
CA TYR A 54 -55.72 21.49 -35.33
C TYR A 54 -54.75 22.54 -35.88
N PRO A 55 -54.62 23.71 -35.24
CA PRO A 55 -53.55 24.64 -35.58
C PRO A 55 -52.18 23.98 -35.42
N ILE A 56 -51.25 24.26 -36.34
CA ILE A 56 -49.89 23.69 -36.35
C ILE A 56 -49.18 23.82 -34.97
N PRO A 57 -49.27 24.96 -34.24
CA PRO A 57 -48.68 25.07 -32.89
C PRO A 57 -49.25 24.03 -31.91
N LEU A 58 -50.56 23.75 -31.99
CA LEU A 58 -51.23 22.77 -31.14
C LEU A 58 -50.83 21.34 -31.50
N GLU A 59 -50.72 21.01 -32.79
CA GLU A 59 -50.26 19.68 -33.23
C GLU A 59 -48.86 19.38 -32.72
N ILE A 60 -47.93 20.34 -32.84
CA ILE A 60 -46.57 20.18 -32.33
C ILE A 60 -46.60 20.00 -30.81
N ALA A 61 -47.34 20.84 -30.08
CA ALA A 61 -47.44 20.76 -28.62
C ALA A 61 -48.03 19.42 -28.14
N ARG A 62 -49.02 18.86 -28.86
CA ARG A 62 -49.69 17.59 -28.50
C ARG A 62 -48.74 16.40 -28.47
N PHE A 63 -47.68 16.42 -29.27
CA PHE A 63 -46.65 15.36 -29.25
C PHE A 63 -45.42 15.76 -28.42
N ALA A 64 -45.02 17.04 -28.48
CA ALA A 64 -43.83 17.51 -27.79
C ALA A 64 -44.01 17.55 -26.26
N ALA A 65 -45.19 17.94 -25.74
CA ALA A 65 -45.45 18.01 -24.30
C ALA A 65 -45.39 16.61 -23.63
N PRO A 66 -46.10 15.57 -24.11
CA PRO A 66 -45.93 14.21 -23.59
C PRO A 66 -44.50 13.66 -23.73
N ALA A 67 -43.80 13.97 -24.83
CA ALA A 67 -42.42 13.53 -25.02
C ALA A 67 -41.47 14.14 -23.98
N VAL A 68 -41.67 15.41 -23.62
CA VAL A 68 -40.93 16.07 -22.53
C VAL A 68 -41.24 15.42 -21.19
N THR A 69 -42.51 15.14 -20.86
CA THR A 69 -42.89 14.42 -19.62
C THR A 69 -42.27 13.02 -19.57
N PHE A 70 -42.34 12.27 -20.68
CA PHE A 70 -41.76 10.94 -20.78
C PHE A 70 -40.24 10.97 -20.63
N TYR A 71 -39.55 11.92 -21.27
CA TYR A 71 -38.11 12.10 -21.08
C TYR A 71 -37.77 12.43 -19.63
N ALA A 72 -38.53 13.31 -18.97
CA ALA A 72 -38.34 13.66 -17.57
C ALA A 72 -38.50 12.43 -16.67
N LEU A 73 -39.51 11.60 -16.94
CA LEU A 73 -39.73 10.34 -16.25
C LEU A 73 -38.57 9.37 -16.45
N VAL A 74 -38.09 9.21 -17.70
CA VAL A 74 -36.93 8.37 -18.01
C VAL A 74 -35.65 8.87 -17.32
N GLU A 75 -35.40 10.17 -17.29
CA GLU A 75 -34.26 10.76 -16.56
C GLU A 75 -34.40 10.55 -15.05
N ALA A 76 -35.60 10.72 -14.48
CA ALA A 76 -35.85 10.43 -13.08
C ALA A 76 -35.60 8.95 -12.75
N LEU A 77 -36.10 8.02 -13.58
CA LEU A 77 -35.80 6.59 -13.45
C LEU A 77 -34.30 6.31 -13.58
N ARG A 78 -33.61 6.91 -14.55
CA ARG A 78 -32.16 6.74 -14.73
C ARG A 78 -31.40 7.17 -13.49
N LEU A 79 -31.76 8.28 -12.87
CA LEU A 79 -31.12 8.76 -11.64
C LEU A 79 -31.37 7.81 -10.46
N VAL A 80 -32.59 7.28 -10.33
CA VAL A 80 -32.94 6.30 -9.27
C VAL A 80 -32.21 4.96 -9.48
N PHE A 81 -32.10 4.49 -10.72
CA PHE A 81 -31.46 3.20 -11.04
C PHE A 81 -29.96 3.28 -11.31
N ALA A 82 -29.37 4.48 -11.38
CA ALA A 82 -27.95 4.65 -11.67
C ALA A 82 -27.06 3.94 -10.62
N SER A 83 -27.42 4.08 -9.34
CA SER A 83 -26.71 3.44 -8.22
C SER A 83 -26.81 1.90 -8.27
N GLU A 84 -27.99 1.36 -8.56
CA GLU A 84 -28.20 -0.08 -8.70
C GLU A 84 -27.52 -0.65 -9.96
N ALA A 85 -27.48 0.13 -11.05
CA ALA A 85 -26.73 -0.24 -12.26
C ALA A 85 -25.21 -0.24 -12.00
N GLU A 86 -24.67 0.73 -11.25
CA GLU A 86 -23.27 0.74 -10.81
C GLU A 86 -22.96 -0.47 -9.92
N ARG A 87 -23.80 -0.78 -8.92
CA ARG A 87 -23.68 -1.98 -8.08
C ARG A 87 -23.67 -3.27 -8.90
N LEU A 88 -24.54 -3.40 -9.89
CA LEU A 88 -24.58 -4.58 -10.76
C LEU A 88 -23.33 -4.69 -11.64
N ARG A 89 -22.83 -3.57 -12.17
CA ARG A 89 -21.57 -3.51 -12.94
C ARG A 89 -20.35 -3.87 -12.08
N ALA A 90 -20.32 -3.42 -10.83
CA ALA A 90 -19.29 -3.77 -9.85
C ALA A 90 -19.33 -5.27 -9.54
N ARG A 91 -20.52 -5.82 -9.24
CA ARG A 91 -20.71 -7.24 -8.94
C ARG A 91 -20.30 -8.17 -10.08
N ARG A 92 -20.49 -7.76 -11.33
CA ARG A 92 -20.11 -8.51 -12.54
C ARG A 92 -18.68 -8.25 -13.02
N ALA A 93 -17.96 -7.32 -12.40
CA ALA A 93 -16.56 -7.06 -12.74
C ALA A 93 -15.70 -8.29 -12.40
N ARG A 94 -14.59 -8.46 -13.14
CA ARG A 94 -13.64 -9.55 -12.97
C ARG A 94 -12.23 -9.01 -13.11
N GLY A 95 -11.29 -9.57 -12.34
CA GLY A 95 -9.89 -9.14 -12.34
C GLY A 95 -9.71 -7.68 -11.91
N HIS A 96 -10.68 -7.14 -11.19
CA HIS A 96 -10.64 -5.79 -10.63
C HIS A 96 -10.04 -5.80 -9.24
N VAL A 97 -9.63 -4.62 -8.79
CA VAL A 97 -9.17 -4.38 -7.42
C VAL A 97 -10.29 -3.71 -6.64
N VAL A 98 -10.48 -4.15 -5.39
CA VAL A 98 -11.42 -3.53 -4.45
C VAL A 98 -10.63 -2.67 -3.48
N VAL A 99 -11.02 -1.41 -3.29
CA VAL A 99 -10.44 -0.50 -2.29
C VAL A 99 -11.55 -0.09 -1.34
N CYS A 100 -11.35 -0.28 -0.03
CA CYS A 100 -12.32 0.05 1.01
C CYS A 100 -11.82 1.22 1.85
N GLY A 101 -12.71 2.18 2.12
CA GLY A 101 -12.45 3.32 3.00
C GLY A 101 -12.71 4.67 2.33
N ASP A 102 -12.96 5.69 3.15
CA ASP A 102 -13.25 7.06 2.71
C ASP A 102 -12.03 8.00 2.84
N GLY A 103 -10.98 7.57 3.54
CA GLY A 103 -9.82 8.39 3.87
C GLY A 103 -8.85 8.70 2.70
N PRO A 104 -7.82 9.52 2.96
CA PRO A 104 -6.85 9.94 1.94
C PRO A 104 -6.11 8.73 1.33
N MET A 105 -5.76 7.73 2.15
CA MET A 105 -5.11 6.51 1.69
C MET A 105 -5.95 5.74 0.66
N ALA A 106 -7.23 5.50 0.96
CA ALA A 106 -8.13 4.80 0.03
C ALA A 106 -8.28 5.56 -1.29
N THR A 107 -8.38 6.90 -1.21
CA THR A 107 -8.54 7.77 -2.37
C THR A 107 -7.27 7.82 -3.23
N SER A 108 -6.08 7.98 -2.62
CA SER A 108 -4.79 7.98 -3.32
C SER A 108 -4.48 6.63 -3.95
N LEU A 109 -4.71 5.54 -3.24
CA LEU A 109 -4.51 4.19 -3.77
C LEU A 109 -5.45 3.90 -4.94
N SER A 110 -6.72 4.28 -4.84
CA SER A 110 -7.70 4.16 -5.94
C SER A 110 -7.25 4.94 -7.18
N ARG A 111 -6.70 6.14 -7.01
CA ARG A 111 -6.14 6.97 -8.09
C ARG A 111 -4.93 6.29 -8.75
N GLN A 112 -3.96 5.82 -7.97
CA GLN A 112 -2.72 5.23 -8.48
C GLN A 112 -2.96 3.88 -9.18
N LEU A 113 -3.85 3.04 -8.63
CA LEU A 113 -4.28 1.80 -9.28
C LEU A 113 -4.92 2.07 -10.64
N ARG A 114 -5.77 3.10 -10.75
CA ARG A 114 -6.37 3.51 -12.02
C ARG A 114 -5.34 4.06 -13.01
N ALA A 115 -4.38 4.85 -12.53
CA ALA A 115 -3.31 5.40 -13.36
C ALA A 115 -2.44 4.30 -13.98
N THR A 116 -2.21 3.22 -13.23
CA THR A 116 -1.49 2.00 -13.69
C THR A 116 -2.37 1.03 -14.51
N GLY A 117 -3.60 1.43 -14.86
CA GLY A 117 -4.48 0.67 -15.76
C GLY A 117 -5.40 -0.36 -15.09
N HIS A 118 -5.39 -0.47 -13.76
CA HIS A 118 -6.28 -1.39 -13.05
C HIS A 118 -7.72 -0.90 -13.05
N ARG A 119 -8.67 -1.84 -13.13
CA ARG A 119 -10.09 -1.56 -12.88
C ARG A 119 -10.34 -1.55 -11.39
N VAL A 120 -10.88 -0.46 -10.85
CA VAL A 120 -11.09 -0.28 -9.41
C VAL A 120 -12.59 -0.25 -9.08
N VAL A 121 -12.96 -0.98 -8.04
CA VAL A 121 -14.24 -0.87 -7.33
C VAL A 121 -13.95 -0.27 -5.96
N HIS A 122 -14.57 0.86 -5.65
CA HIS A 122 -14.35 1.59 -4.40
C HIS A 122 -15.56 1.39 -3.48
N ILE A 123 -15.32 0.88 -2.27
CA ILE A 123 -16.31 0.73 -1.21
C ILE A 123 -16.11 1.85 -0.19
N ALA A 124 -17.16 2.62 0.05
CA ALA A 124 -17.12 3.82 0.86
C ALA A 124 -18.50 4.05 1.50
N GLU A 125 -18.57 4.72 2.65
CA GLU A 125 -19.85 5.11 3.23
C GLU A 125 -20.46 6.30 2.48
N SER A 126 -19.60 7.16 1.93
CA SER A 126 -20.01 8.35 1.18
C SER A 126 -19.34 8.40 -0.19
N ARG A 127 -20.03 9.00 -1.18
CA ARG A 127 -19.46 9.17 -2.52
C ARG A 127 -18.67 10.47 -2.58
N THR A 128 -17.35 10.35 -2.59
CA THR A 128 -16.45 11.47 -2.86
C THR A 128 -15.88 11.30 -4.26
N ASP A 129 -16.53 11.95 -5.24
CA ASP A 129 -16.01 11.90 -6.62
C ASP A 129 -14.63 12.59 -6.65
N PRO A 130 -13.58 11.93 -7.18
CA PRO A 130 -12.26 12.53 -7.22
C PRO A 130 -12.28 13.79 -8.09
N PRO A 131 -11.52 14.84 -7.72
CA PRO A 131 -11.47 16.10 -8.48
C PRO A 131 -11.00 15.87 -9.93
N ASP A 132 -10.12 14.90 -10.12
CA ASP A 132 -9.62 14.55 -11.46
C ASP A 132 -10.54 13.56 -12.19
N GLY A 133 -11.14 14.06 -13.26
CA GLY A 133 -11.92 13.33 -14.27
C GLY A 133 -11.09 12.34 -15.11
N GLY A 134 -10.14 11.63 -14.50
CA GLY A 134 -9.24 10.70 -15.18
C GLY A 134 -9.96 9.67 -16.04
N ARG A 135 -9.24 9.12 -17.03
CA ARG A 135 -9.75 8.26 -18.15
C ARG A 135 -10.71 7.13 -17.76
N ARG A 136 -10.68 6.63 -16.52
CA ARG A 136 -11.63 5.64 -15.99
C ARG A 136 -12.06 6.02 -14.57
N ARG A 137 -13.34 6.30 -14.37
CA ARG A 137 -13.94 6.46 -13.04
C ARG A 137 -14.01 5.11 -12.32
N PRO A 138 -13.80 5.07 -10.98
CA PRO A 138 -14.00 3.85 -10.22
C PRO A 138 -15.50 3.51 -10.20
N LEU A 139 -15.82 2.22 -10.02
CA LEU A 139 -17.18 1.80 -9.75
C LEU A 139 -17.42 1.91 -8.24
N TRP A 140 -18.45 2.65 -7.84
CA TRP A 140 -18.76 2.87 -6.43
C TRP A 140 -19.73 1.82 -5.90
N VAL A 141 -19.46 1.35 -4.69
CA VAL A 141 -20.41 0.57 -3.90
C VAL A 141 -20.52 1.23 -2.53
N LEU A 142 -21.65 1.89 -2.30
CA LEU A 142 -21.89 2.56 -1.03
C LEU A 142 -22.35 1.58 0.06
N GLY A 143 -21.69 1.65 1.20
CA GLY A 143 -22.01 0.88 2.41
C GLY A 143 -20.77 0.43 3.18
N ASP A 144 -21.01 -0.09 4.38
CA ASP A 144 -19.97 -0.61 5.27
C ASP A 144 -19.33 -1.89 4.70
N ALA A 145 -18.02 -1.85 4.45
CA ALA A 145 -17.24 -2.98 3.92
C ALA A 145 -17.15 -4.17 4.88
N ARG A 146 -17.50 -4.01 6.17
CA ARG A 146 -17.66 -5.12 7.13
C ARG A 146 -18.91 -5.94 6.82
N ASN A 147 -19.91 -5.33 6.16
CA ASN A 147 -21.12 -6.01 5.75
C ASN A 147 -20.83 -6.95 4.58
N PRO A 148 -21.04 -8.26 4.74
CA PRO A 148 -20.78 -9.21 3.68
C PRO A 148 -21.58 -8.96 2.39
N ASP A 149 -22.77 -8.35 2.47
CA ASP A 149 -23.58 -8.07 1.28
C ASP A 149 -23.00 -6.94 0.43
N VAL A 150 -22.35 -5.96 1.06
CA VAL A 150 -21.60 -4.89 0.39
C VAL A 150 -20.39 -5.47 -0.34
N LEU A 151 -19.63 -6.35 0.30
CA LEU A 151 -18.52 -7.07 -0.34
C LEU A 151 -19.00 -7.92 -1.54
N ARG A 152 -20.21 -8.50 -1.46
CA ARG A 152 -20.80 -9.23 -2.59
C ARG A 152 -21.18 -8.28 -3.73
N ALA A 153 -21.77 -7.12 -3.42
CA ALA A 153 -22.09 -6.10 -4.41
C ALA A 153 -20.82 -5.54 -5.09
N ALA A 154 -19.70 -5.48 -4.38
CA ALA A 154 -18.39 -5.10 -4.92
C ALA A 154 -17.71 -6.19 -5.76
N GLY A 155 -18.29 -7.39 -5.86
CA GLY A 155 -17.75 -8.47 -6.68
C GLY A 155 -16.44 -9.06 -6.13
N VAL A 156 -16.23 -9.05 -4.81
CA VAL A 156 -14.99 -9.54 -4.16
C VAL A 156 -14.60 -10.97 -4.58
N ALA A 157 -15.58 -11.83 -4.88
CA ALA A 157 -15.35 -13.19 -5.35
C ALA A 157 -14.61 -13.30 -6.70
N HIS A 158 -14.56 -12.21 -7.47
CA HIS A 158 -13.88 -12.13 -8.77
C HIS A 158 -12.75 -11.08 -8.78
N ALA A 159 -12.48 -10.46 -7.64
CA ALA A 159 -11.42 -9.49 -7.48
C ALA A 159 -10.04 -10.18 -7.46
N SER A 160 -9.03 -9.48 -7.96
CA SER A 160 -7.64 -9.93 -7.85
C SER A 160 -7.01 -9.54 -6.51
N ALA A 161 -7.45 -8.41 -5.94
CA ALA A 161 -6.99 -7.92 -4.65
C ALA A 161 -8.07 -7.07 -3.95
N LEU A 162 -8.01 -7.02 -2.62
CA LEU A 162 -8.79 -6.11 -1.77
C LEU A 162 -7.82 -5.34 -0.86
N TYR A 163 -7.98 -4.02 -0.79
CA TYR A 163 -7.24 -3.15 0.13
C TYR A 163 -8.22 -2.55 1.14
N ALA A 164 -7.99 -2.80 2.43
CA ALA A 164 -8.75 -2.22 3.53
C ALA A 164 -7.98 -1.04 4.11
N CYS A 165 -8.44 0.17 3.80
CA CYS A 165 -7.82 1.46 4.12
C CYS A 165 -8.84 2.41 4.78
N ALA A 166 -9.69 1.88 5.65
CA ALA A 166 -10.52 2.65 6.57
C ALA A 166 -9.64 3.34 7.63
N GLU A 167 -10.25 4.30 8.33
CA GLU A 167 -9.53 5.16 9.29
C GLU A 167 -8.94 4.40 10.48
N ASP A 168 -9.56 3.29 10.92
CA ASP A 168 -9.08 2.52 12.06
C ASP A 168 -8.64 1.09 11.70
N SER A 169 -7.62 0.63 12.42
CA SER A 169 -7.00 -0.68 12.18
C SER A 169 -7.93 -1.87 12.47
N ALA A 170 -8.89 -1.70 13.40
CA ALA A 170 -9.83 -2.76 13.77
C ALA A 170 -10.86 -2.99 12.66
N THR A 171 -11.38 -1.92 12.05
CA THR A 171 -12.24 -1.96 10.87
C THR A 171 -11.52 -2.58 9.69
N ASN A 172 -10.26 -2.23 9.43
CA ASN A 172 -9.47 -2.84 8.36
C ASN A 172 -9.30 -4.35 8.55
N THR A 173 -9.03 -4.78 9.78
CA THR A 173 -8.95 -6.21 10.13
C THR A 173 -10.31 -6.90 9.96
N ALA A 174 -11.41 -6.26 10.37
CA ALA A 174 -12.76 -6.81 10.22
C ALA A 174 -13.15 -6.97 8.75
N ILE A 175 -12.84 -5.99 7.89
CA ILE A 175 -13.04 -6.05 6.43
C ILE A 175 -12.25 -7.24 5.86
N ALA A 176 -10.99 -7.38 6.25
CA ALA A 176 -10.14 -8.47 5.79
C ALA A 176 -10.70 -9.85 6.16
N LEU A 177 -11.18 -10.02 7.40
CA LEU A 177 -11.83 -11.26 7.85
C LEU A 177 -13.19 -11.51 7.18
N ALA A 178 -13.94 -10.45 6.87
CA ALA A 178 -15.22 -10.56 6.16
C ALA A 178 -15.03 -11.00 4.70
N ALA A 179 -14.00 -10.49 4.03
CA ALA A 179 -13.54 -10.99 2.73
C ALA A 179 -13.08 -12.46 2.87
N GLY A 180 -12.32 -12.73 3.94
CA GLY A 180 -11.94 -14.02 4.54
C GLY A 180 -12.90 -15.18 4.25
N ARG A 181 -14.09 -15.03 4.83
CA ARG A 181 -15.09 -16.09 4.92
C ARG A 181 -15.83 -16.38 3.61
N ARG A 182 -15.65 -15.54 2.58
CA ARG A 182 -16.45 -15.54 1.36
C ARG A 182 -15.74 -16.16 0.16
N GLN A 183 -14.45 -16.46 0.26
CA GLN A 183 -13.72 -17.06 -0.84
C GLN A 183 -13.96 -18.57 -0.92
N ARG A 184 -14.57 -19.00 -2.04
CA ARG A 184 -14.76 -20.41 -2.41
C ARG A 184 -14.23 -20.70 -3.82
N GLY A 185 -13.44 -19.78 -4.39
CA GLY A 185 -12.91 -19.87 -5.75
C GLY A 185 -11.53 -20.53 -5.82
N GLU A 186 -11.16 -21.00 -7.01
CA GLU A 186 -9.88 -21.68 -7.27
C GLU A 186 -8.63 -20.78 -7.11
N ARG A 187 -8.79 -19.45 -7.21
CA ARG A 187 -7.70 -18.48 -7.00
C ARG A 187 -7.89 -17.78 -5.66
N PRO A 188 -6.84 -17.68 -4.82
CA PRO A 188 -6.90 -16.94 -3.56
C PRO A 188 -6.92 -15.42 -3.82
N LEU A 189 -7.73 -14.68 -3.07
CA LEU A 189 -7.79 -13.22 -3.09
C LEU A 189 -6.62 -12.73 -2.25
N ALA A 190 -5.87 -11.77 -2.77
CA ALA A 190 -4.91 -11.03 -1.97
C ALA A 190 -5.66 -9.94 -1.19
N VAL A 191 -5.56 -9.95 0.12
CA VAL A 191 -6.20 -8.97 1.01
C VAL A 191 -5.10 -8.24 1.77
N TYR A 192 -5.08 -6.92 1.67
CA TYR A 192 -4.11 -6.05 2.31
C TYR A 192 -4.85 -5.13 3.29
N ALA A 193 -4.54 -5.23 4.58
CA ALA A 193 -5.17 -4.42 5.61
C ALA A 193 -4.18 -3.41 6.19
N GLN A 194 -4.54 -2.13 6.13
CA GLN A 194 -3.75 -1.06 6.74
C GLN A 194 -3.85 -1.15 8.28
N VAL A 195 -2.71 -1.07 8.94
CA VAL A 195 -2.57 -0.99 10.40
C VAL A 195 -1.73 0.23 10.74
N GLN A 196 -2.31 1.16 11.51
CA GLN A 196 -1.66 2.42 11.89
C GLN A 196 -0.53 2.22 12.90
N ASP A 197 -0.71 1.34 13.87
CA ASP A 197 0.32 1.02 14.86
C ASP A 197 1.34 0.03 14.24
N PRO A 198 2.63 0.41 14.08
CA PRO A 198 3.66 -0.46 13.54
C PRO A 198 3.87 -1.74 14.36
N GLU A 199 3.70 -1.68 15.69
CA GLU A 199 3.89 -2.83 16.57
C GLU A 199 2.78 -3.86 16.42
N LEU A 200 1.53 -3.37 16.38
CA LEU A 200 0.38 -4.20 16.08
C LEU A 200 0.49 -4.81 14.67
N CYS A 201 0.96 -4.03 13.70
CA CYS A 201 1.19 -4.49 12.32
C CYS A 201 2.16 -5.70 12.31
N LEU A 202 3.33 -5.55 12.94
CA LEU A 202 4.31 -6.64 13.07
C LEU A 202 3.73 -7.85 13.82
N ALA A 203 2.96 -7.63 14.89
CA ALA A 203 2.33 -8.71 15.64
C ALA A 203 1.36 -9.52 14.79
N LEU A 204 0.50 -8.85 14.03
CA LEU A 204 -0.47 -9.48 13.13
C LEU A 204 0.22 -10.24 11.99
N GLN A 205 1.26 -9.66 11.39
CA GLN A 205 2.07 -10.33 10.37
C GLN A 205 2.73 -11.60 10.91
N ALA A 206 3.30 -11.55 12.12
CA ALA A 206 3.93 -12.71 12.74
C ALA A 206 2.94 -13.85 13.01
N ARG A 207 1.70 -13.51 13.42
CA ARG A 207 0.62 -14.49 13.60
C ARG A 207 0.13 -15.07 12.27
N HIS A 208 0.07 -14.26 11.21
CA HIS A 208 -0.30 -14.73 9.89
C HIS A 208 0.71 -15.74 9.31
N LEU A 209 2.02 -15.45 9.41
CA LEU A 209 3.09 -16.37 9.00
C LEU A 209 3.04 -17.71 9.76
N GLY A 210 2.52 -17.69 10.98
CA GLY A 210 2.31 -18.85 11.84
C GLY A 210 1.10 -19.74 11.49
N THR A 211 0.36 -19.48 10.42
CA THR A 211 -0.75 -20.33 9.97
C THR A 211 -0.25 -21.52 9.11
N SER A 212 -0.93 -22.67 9.17
CA SER A 212 -0.44 -23.95 8.59
C SER A 212 -1.04 -24.33 7.24
N ASP A 213 -2.26 -23.90 6.97
CA ASP A 213 -2.97 -24.25 5.75
C ASP A 213 -2.81 -23.13 4.73
N PRO A 214 -2.67 -23.44 3.42
CA PRO A 214 -2.76 -22.43 2.38
C PRO A 214 -4.14 -21.78 2.53
N PRO A 215 -4.23 -20.55 3.05
CA PRO A 215 -5.51 -19.99 3.37
C PRO A 215 -6.25 -19.75 2.05
N ALA A 216 -7.59 -19.83 2.07
CA ALA A 216 -8.42 -19.47 0.93
C ALA A 216 -8.13 -18.02 0.44
N ILE A 217 -7.45 -17.22 1.27
CA ILE A 217 -7.06 -15.82 1.08
C ILE A 217 -5.62 -15.60 1.51
N ARG A 218 -4.84 -14.89 0.68
CA ARG A 218 -3.54 -14.36 1.06
C ARG A 218 -3.78 -13.04 1.79
N LEU A 219 -3.77 -13.06 3.12
CA LEU A 219 -3.97 -11.87 3.94
C LEU A 219 -2.62 -11.31 4.38
N ASP A 220 -2.38 -10.03 4.16
CA ASP A 220 -1.27 -9.34 4.78
C ASP A 220 -1.67 -8.00 5.37
N PHE A 221 -0.85 -7.53 6.30
CA PHE A 221 -1.02 -6.25 6.96
C PHE A 221 0.11 -5.31 6.53
N PHE A 222 -0.16 -4.02 6.45
CA PHE A 222 0.87 -3.04 6.12
C PHE A 222 0.70 -1.77 6.95
N ASN A 223 1.81 -1.10 7.23
CA ASN A 223 1.85 0.19 7.91
C ASN A 223 2.35 1.25 6.91
N ILE A 224 1.66 2.39 6.83
CA ILE A 224 1.93 3.44 5.83
C ILE A 224 3.36 3.97 5.96
N ASP A 225 3.81 4.23 7.19
CA ASP A 225 5.11 4.84 7.46
C ASP A 225 6.26 3.92 7.03
N ASP A 226 6.14 2.61 7.29
CA ASP A 226 7.09 1.60 6.81
C ASP A 226 7.14 1.53 5.27
N LEU A 227 5.99 1.64 4.59
CA LEU A 227 5.96 1.64 3.12
C LEU A 227 6.61 2.92 2.57
N ALA A 228 6.28 4.06 3.17
CA ALA A 228 6.76 5.37 2.72
C ALA A 228 8.27 5.53 2.91
N ALA A 229 8.84 5.06 4.03
CA ALA A 229 10.28 5.10 4.27
C ALA A 229 11.06 4.27 3.22
N ARG A 230 10.52 3.09 2.87
CA ARG A 230 11.08 2.23 1.82
C ARG A 230 10.99 2.87 0.45
N TYR A 231 9.86 3.49 0.11
CA TYR A 231 9.70 4.21 -1.14
C TYR A 231 10.72 5.37 -1.23
N LEU A 232 10.81 6.19 -0.17
CA LEU A 232 11.69 7.35 -0.11
C LEU A 232 13.15 6.98 -0.41
N LEU A 233 13.69 5.99 0.31
CA LEU A 233 15.09 5.60 0.19
C LEU A 233 15.36 4.75 -1.07
N ALA A 234 14.34 4.13 -1.66
CA ALA A 234 14.48 3.48 -2.96
C ALA A 234 14.54 4.50 -4.12
N GLU A 235 13.75 5.57 -4.03
CA GLU A 235 13.75 6.66 -5.02
C GLU A 235 15.01 7.53 -4.90
N ASP A 236 15.50 7.72 -3.69
CA ASP A 236 16.62 8.60 -3.37
C ASP A 236 17.67 7.87 -2.51
N PRO A 237 18.47 6.97 -3.13
CA PRO A 237 19.38 6.08 -2.42
C PRO A 237 20.56 6.82 -1.77
N ILE A 238 21.14 6.19 -0.75
CA ILE A 238 22.30 6.73 -0.03
C ILE A 238 23.51 6.82 -0.96
N ILE A 239 24.05 8.03 -1.14
CA ILE A 239 25.33 8.26 -1.82
C ILE A 239 26.39 8.55 -0.75
N PRO A 240 27.26 7.58 -0.42
CA PRO A 240 28.27 7.80 0.61
C PRO A 240 29.33 8.81 0.17
N PRO A 241 29.76 9.73 1.06
CA PRO A 241 30.99 10.50 0.85
C PRO A 241 32.22 9.57 0.80
N LEU A 242 33.29 10.00 0.14
CA LEU A 242 34.47 9.16 -0.14
C LEU A 242 35.50 9.11 0.99
N ASP A 243 35.41 10.00 1.97
CA ASP A 243 36.47 10.28 2.95
C ASP A 243 35.99 10.27 4.42
N ARG A 244 34.68 10.13 4.65
CA ARG A 244 34.07 10.14 5.98
C ARG A 244 32.77 9.33 6.00
N PRO A 245 32.27 8.93 7.18
CA PRO A 245 30.93 8.37 7.28
C PRO A 245 29.85 9.37 6.80
N PRO A 246 28.78 8.88 6.15
CA PRO A 246 27.62 9.70 5.87
C PRO A 246 26.90 10.06 7.18
N ARG A 247 26.36 11.28 7.23
CA ARG A 247 25.72 11.89 8.39
C ARG A 247 24.27 12.22 8.08
N PHE A 248 23.34 11.68 8.86
CA PHE A 248 21.93 11.98 8.72
C PHE A 248 21.37 12.59 9.99
N LEU A 249 20.42 13.49 9.82
CA LEU A 249 19.65 14.08 10.91
C LEU A 249 18.19 13.71 10.75
N VAL A 250 17.60 13.07 11.75
CA VAL A 250 16.17 12.74 11.81
C VAL A 250 15.53 13.54 12.92
N ILE A 251 14.55 14.37 12.56
CA ILE A 251 13.85 15.28 13.48
C ILE A 251 12.41 14.78 13.62
N GLY A 252 12.01 14.43 14.84
CA GLY A 252 10.73 13.81 15.15
C GLY A 252 10.82 12.29 15.02
N ALA A 253 10.78 11.60 16.17
CA ALA A 253 10.83 10.15 16.26
C ALA A 253 9.44 9.49 16.13
N THR A 254 8.65 9.98 15.18
CA THR A 254 7.33 9.45 14.79
C THR A 254 7.46 8.07 14.15
N ALA A 255 6.35 7.40 13.82
CA ALA A 255 6.38 6.13 13.10
C ALA A 255 7.21 6.22 11.81
N PHE A 256 7.06 7.31 11.04
CA PHE A 256 7.85 7.57 9.84
C PHE A 256 9.33 7.83 10.12
N GLY A 257 9.67 8.61 11.15
CA GLY A 257 11.06 8.84 11.54
C GLY A 257 11.76 7.55 11.95
N ARG A 258 11.08 6.73 12.76
CA ARG A 258 11.55 5.40 13.19
C ARG A 258 11.76 4.47 11.98
N ALA A 259 10.78 4.39 11.07
CA ALA A 259 10.87 3.58 9.85
C ALA A 259 12.02 4.04 8.94
N THR A 260 12.24 5.35 8.82
CA THR A 260 13.33 5.94 8.02
C THR A 260 14.70 5.53 8.57
N ILE A 261 14.91 5.59 9.89
CA ILE A 261 16.17 5.15 10.52
C ILE A 261 16.45 3.67 10.22
N VAL A 262 15.44 2.81 10.36
CA VAL A 262 15.57 1.36 10.15
C VAL A 262 15.87 1.04 8.69
N GLU A 263 15.15 1.65 7.75
CA GLU A 263 15.37 1.41 6.32
C GLU A 263 16.72 1.96 5.85
N LEU A 264 17.14 3.11 6.36
CA LEU A 264 18.46 3.68 6.08
C LEU A 264 19.56 2.70 6.47
N ALA A 265 19.50 2.16 7.69
CA ALA A 265 20.44 1.16 8.18
C ALA A 265 20.41 -0.13 7.34
N ARG A 266 19.21 -0.55 6.90
CA ARG A 266 19.01 -1.76 6.08
C ARG A 266 19.61 -1.62 4.68
N GLN A 267 19.54 -0.44 4.07
CA GLN A 267 20.19 -0.19 2.78
C GLN A 267 21.70 -0.01 2.94
N TRP A 268 22.15 0.62 4.03
CA TRP A 268 23.57 0.80 4.29
C TRP A 268 24.31 -0.55 4.38
N ARG A 269 23.80 -1.50 5.17
CA ARG A 269 24.49 -2.77 5.47
C ARG A 269 24.83 -3.63 4.24
N VAL A 270 24.18 -3.40 3.10
CA VAL A 270 24.42 -4.16 1.85
C VAL A 270 25.39 -3.44 0.89
N LEU A 271 25.81 -2.21 1.21
CA LEU A 271 26.79 -1.46 0.41
C LEU A 271 28.22 -1.87 0.77
N PRO A 272 29.16 -1.88 -0.20
CA PRO A 272 30.57 -2.18 0.07
C PRO A 272 31.20 -1.27 1.14
N SER A 273 30.82 0.01 1.16
CA SER A 273 31.32 1.00 2.12
C SER A 273 30.96 0.70 3.58
N ALA A 274 29.96 -0.15 3.83
CA ALA A 274 29.56 -0.53 5.18
C ALA A 274 30.62 -1.36 5.91
N ALA A 275 31.57 -1.97 5.18
CA ALA A 275 32.73 -2.63 5.78
C ALA A 275 33.71 -1.62 6.41
N MET A 276 33.71 -0.36 5.94
CA MET A 276 34.64 0.67 6.36
C MET A 276 34.05 1.58 7.44
N TRP A 277 32.78 1.96 7.29
CA TRP A 277 32.14 2.93 8.17
C TRP A 277 30.74 2.51 8.62
N ARG A 278 30.35 3.02 9.79
CA ARG A 278 28.97 3.08 10.23
C ARG A 278 28.37 4.43 9.84
N VAL A 279 27.08 4.45 9.53
CA VAL A 279 26.36 5.69 9.30
C VAL A 279 26.22 6.45 10.60
N GLU A 280 26.53 7.74 10.62
CA GLU A 280 26.18 8.59 11.76
C GLU A 280 24.73 9.08 11.60
N VAL A 281 23.86 8.74 12.54
CA VAL A 281 22.46 9.17 12.54
C VAL A 281 22.16 9.89 13.84
N THR A 282 21.92 11.20 13.75
CA THR A 282 21.46 12.01 14.86
C THR A 282 19.94 12.01 14.89
N VAL A 283 19.34 11.70 16.04
CA VAL A 283 17.89 11.71 16.25
C VAL A 283 17.55 12.83 17.23
N VAL A 284 16.68 13.75 16.81
CA VAL A 284 16.17 14.85 17.64
C VAL A 284 14.70 14.62 17.89
N ASP A 285 14.33 14.43 19.14
CA ASP A 285 12.95 14.22 19.58
C ASP A 285 12.86 14.49 21.08
N ASP A 286 11.68 14.76 21.64
CA ASP A 286 11.50 14.95 23.08
C ASP A 286 11.92 13.70 23.90
N SER A 287 11.94 12.52 23.25
CA SER A 287 12.26 11.22 23.84
C SER A 287 13.29 10.41 23.03
N ALA A 288 14.18 11.07 22.29
CA ALA A 288 15.13 10.46 21.37
C ALA A 288 15.93 9.29 21.97
N SER A 289 16.42 9.44 23.20
CA SER A 289 17.16 8.39 23.92
C SER A 289 16.34 7.11 24.08
N GLN A 290 15.10 7.23 24.56
CA GLN A 290 14.20 6.09 24.73
C GLN A 290 13.87 5.43 23.38
N VAL A 291 13.64 6.22 22.34
CA VAL A 291 13.34 5.69 21.01
C VAL A 291 14.51 4.89 20.44
N ILE A 292 15.75 5.39 20.59
CA ILE A 292 16.94 4.68 20.12
C ILE A 292 17.10 3.35 20.85
N ASP A 293 16.85 3.31 22.16
CA ASP A 293 16.90 2.08 22.95
C ASP A 293 15.83 1.06 22.47
N GLU A 294 14.58 1.52 22.28
CA GLU A 294 13.48 0.69 21.76
C GLU A 294 13.80 0.13 20.36
N LEU A 295 14.28 0.98 19.45
CA LEU A 295 14.64 0.58 18.09
C LEU A 295 15.80 -0.40 18.07
N THR A 296 16.85 -0.15 18.85
CA THR A 296 18.04 -1.00 18.90
C THR A 296 17.74 -2.35 19.53
N PHE A 297 16.85 -2.38 20.54
CA PHE A 297 16.35 -3.62 21.13
C PHE A 297 15.54 -4.44 20.11
N ARG A 298 14.66 -3.77 19.34
CA ARG A 298 13.83 -4.40 18.32
C ARG A 298 14.65 -4.90 17.13
N TYR A 299 15.62 -4.12 16.69
CA TYR A 299 16.43 -4.35 15.49
C TYR A 299 17.94 -4.34 15.86
N PRO A 300 18.49 -5.47 16.36
CA PRO A 300 19.86 -5.51 16.86
C PRO A 300 20.93 -5.09 15.84
N PHE A 301 20.67 -5.26 14.55
CA PHE A 301 21.59 -4.87 13.48
C PHE A 301 21.87 -3.37 13.42
N LEU A 302 20.99 -2.52 13.97
CA LEU A 302 21.17 -1.07 13.99
C LEU A 302 22.50 -0.68 14.65
N SER A 303 22.84 -1.33 15.77
CA SER A 303 24.11 -1.10 16.49
C SER A 303 25.37 -1.43 15.68
N LYS A 304 25.24 -2.30 14.66
CA LYS A 304 26.34 -2.69 13.77
C LYS A 304 26.43 -1.77 12.55
N ALA A 305 25.30 -1.28 12.05
CA ALA A 305 25.22 -0.46 10.85
C ALA A 305 25.35 1.04 11.12
N CYS A 306 24.91 1.52 12.29
CA CYS A 306 24.78 2.94 12.61
C CYS A 306 25.49 3.29 13.92
N ASP A 307 25.96 4.54 13.99
CA ASP A 307 26.24 5.28 15.22
C ASP A 307 25.05 6.20 15.49
N LEU A 308 24.15 5.79 16.39
CA LEU A 308 22.90 6.50 16.70
C LEU A 308 23.13 7.47 17.86
N ARG A 309 22.89 8.76 17.64
CA ARG A 309 23.12 9.83 18.63
C ARG A 309 21.79 10.50 19.02
N PRO A 310 21.31 10.30 20.27
CA PRO A 310 20.10 10.98 20.74
C PRO A 310 20.36 12.45 21.08
N TYR A 311 19.36 13.27 20.81
CA TYR A 311 19.23 14.62 21.36
C TYR A 311 17.80 14.77 21.88
N ASP A 312 17.64 14.73 23.20
CA ASP A 312 16.35 14.87 23.86
C ASP A 312 15.95 16.35 23.92
N GLY A 313 14.87 16.72 23.22
CA GLY A 313 14.27 18.06 23.22
C GLY A 313 13.94 18.62 21.84
N ASP A 314 13.57 19.91 21.80
CA ASP A 314 13.18 20.59 20.58
C ASP A 314 14.39 21.05 19.74
N LEU A 315 14.27 20.97 18.42
CA LEU A 315 15.37 21.30 17.52
C LEU A 315 15.83 22.76 17.64
N LEU A 316 14.90 23.71 17.81
CA LEU A 316 15.23 25.13 17.88
C LEU A 316 16.05 25.48 19.11
N SER A 317 15.83 24.79 20.24
CA SER A 317 16.67 24.95 21.43
C SER A 317 18.04 24.28 21.23
N THR A 318 18.10 23.18 20.47
CA THR A 318 19.32 22.42 20.20
C THR A 318 20.25 23.13 19.20
N LEU A 319 19.70 23.81 18.19
CA LEU A 319 20.47 24.60 17.22
C LEU A 319 21.09 25.87 17.81
N GLY A 320 20.63 26.33 18.98
CA GLY A 320 21.23 27.43 19.73
C GLY A 320 22.51 27.06 20.48
N ASP A 321 22.81 25.76 20.65
CA ASP A 321 24.01 25.28 21.30
C ASP A 321 25.20 25.25 20.31
N GLU A 322 26.38 25.73 20.73
CA GLU A 322 27.62 25.62 19.94
C GLU A 322 28.09 24.16 19.80
N ARG A 323 27.56 23.25 20.64
CA ARG A 323 27.74 21.79 20.56
C ARG A 323 26.65 21.08 19.75
N GLY A 324 25.87 21.81 18.96
CA GLY A 324 24.84 21.25 18.08
C GLY A 324 25.39 20.18 17.13
N PRO A 325 24.49 19.37 16.51
CA PRO A 325 24.91 18.26 15.67
C PRO A 325 25.79 18.73 14.50
N ALA A 326 26.79 17.91 14.17
CA ALA A 326 27.66 18.15 13.01
C ALA A 326 26.82 18.30 11.74
N ALA A 327 27.32 19.08 10.77
CA ALA A 327 26.60 19.35 9.52
C ALA A 327 26.16 18.03 8.85
N PRO A 328 24.85 17.79 8.69
CA PRO A 328 24.32 16.55 8.11
C PRO A 328 24.42 16.59 6.58
N ASP A 329 24.58 15.43 5.96
CA ASP A 329 24.48 15.23 4.52
C ASP A 329 23.03 15.27 4.04
N ARG A 330 22.09 14.83 4.90
CA ARG A 330 20.66 14.85 4.65
C ARG A 330 19.87 14.92 5.95
N VAL A 331 18.74 15.62 5.88
CA VAL A 331 17.86 15.93 7.00
C VAL A 331 16.45 15.42 6.69
N PHE A 332 15.86 14.66 7.61
CA PHE A 332 14.48 14.21 7.55
C PHE A 332 13.69 14.89 8.67
N ILE A 333 12.65 15.64 8.32
CA ILE A 333 11.72 16.27 9.25
C ILE A 333 10.43 15.45 9.21
N CYS A 334 10.21 14.68 10.27
CA CYS A 334 9.24 13.59 10.32
C CYS A 334 8.04 13.87 11.24
N TYR A 335 7.87 15.09 11.75
CA TYR A 335 6.71 15.43 12.59
C TYR A 335 5.38 15.21 11.86
N GLU A 336 4.37 14.77 12.62
CA GLU A 336 3.00 14.59 12.10
C GLU A 336 2.28 15.93 11.87
N ASP A 337 2.56 16.91 12.72
CA ASP A 337 2.10 18.30 12.53
C ASP A 337 2.87 18.94 11.37
N GLU A 338 2.21 19.02 10.22
CA GLU A 338 2.74 19.61 8.98
C GLU A 338 3.17 21.07 9.17
N GLN A 339 2.48 21.85 10.00
CA GLN A 339 2.82 23.24 10.25
C GLN A 339 4.10 23.35 11.07
N ARG A 340 4.26 22.49 12.08
CA ARG A 340 5.51 22.39 12.84
C ARG A 340 6.66 21.95 11.94
N ALA A 341 6.45 20.91 11.13
CA ALA A 341 7.46 20.37 10.21
C ALA A 341 7.93 21.44 9.20
N LEU A 342 7.00 22.13 8.55
CA LEU A 342 7.30 23.18 7.58
C LEU A 342 7.94 24.40 8.23
N LYS A 343 7.47 24.84 9.40
CA LYS A 343 8.08 25.94 10.15
C LYS A 343 9.55 25.66 10.45
N ILE A 344 9.88 24.45 10.91
CA ILE A 344 11.27 24.06 11.18
C ILE A 344 12.10 24.10 9.90
N ALA A 345 11.56 23.53 8.82
CA ALA A 345 12.24 23.50 7.53
C ALA A 345 12.54 24.90 6.98
N LEU A 346 11.66 25.88 7.23
CA LEU A 346 11.77 27.26 6.72
C LEU A 346 12.55 28.21 7.63
N VAL A 347 12.76 27.88 8.91
CA VAL A 347 13.40 28.79 9.88
C VAL A 347 14.81 28.33 10.27
N ALA A 348 15.12 27.04 10.16
CA ALA A 348 16.41 26.49 10.56
C ALA A 348 17.44 26.55 9.42
N ASP A 349 18.00 27.74 9.18
CA ASP A 349 19.00 28.04 8.14
C ASP A 349 20.24 27.10 8.18
N ARG A 350 20.64 26.63 9.36
CA ARG A 350 21.73 25.65 9.53
C ARG A 350 21.48 24.33 8.80
N LEU A 351 20.22 23.97 8.54
CA LEU A 351 19.84 22.73 7.84
C LEU A 351 19.98 22.86 6.32
N TRP A 352 20.09 24.07 5.78
CA TRP A 352 20.13 24.32 4.32
C TRP A 352 21.52 24.22 3.71
N ARG A 353 22.54 23.86 4.51
CA ARG A 353 23.95 23.90 4.08
C ARG A 353 24.36 22.75 3.15
N GLY A 354 23.43 21.87 2.77
CA GLY A 354 23.65 20.79 1.80
C GLY A 354 23.27 21.17 0.36
N GLY A 355 23.29 20.17 -0.54
CA GLY A 355 22.85 20.33 -1.93
C GLY A 355 21.32 20.24 -2.11
N PRO A 356 20.82 20.20 -3.36
CA PRO A 356 19.39 20.00 -3.63
C PRO A 356 18.83 18.72 -2.98
N GLY A 357 17.62 18.77 -2.42
CA GLY A 357 16.96 17.62 -1.76
C GLY A 357 17.61 17.19 -0.45
N THR A 358 18.40 18.06 0.19
CA THR A 358 19.02 17.79 1.49
C THR A 358 17.99 17.73 2.61
N VAL A 359 16.92 18.54 2.55
CA VAL A 359 15.89 18.60 3.60
C VAL A 359 14.60 17.99 3.08
N ILE A 360 14.19 16.87 3.66
CA ILE A 360 12.96 16.17 3.33
C ILE A 360 11.94 16.42 4.44
N VAL A 361 10.77 16.92 4.09
CA VAL A 361 9.70 17.25 5.04
C VAL A 361 8.49 16.37 4.81
N ARG A 362 8.07 15.63 5.84
CA ARG A 362 6.85 14.83 5.85
C ARG A 362 5.61 15.70 5.64
N GLN A 363 4.66 15.20 4.83
CA GLN A 363 3.31 15.73 4.64
C GLN A 363 2.30 14.57 4.56
N ASP A 364 1.09 14.76 5.10
CA ASP A 364 -0.02 13.81 5.11
C ASP A 364 -1.13 14.16 4.11
N GLN A 365 -1.37 15.44 3.81
CA GLN A 365 -2.44 15.89 2.90
C GLN A 365 -1.95 16.44 1.55
N LEU A 366 -2.81 16.21 0.53
CA LEU A 366 -2.68 16.51 -0.90
C LEU A 366 -1.85 17.75 -1.28
N ALA A 367 -0.94 17.52 -2.23
CA ALA A 367 -0.58 18.27 -3.45
C ALA A 367 -0.62 19.81 -3.46
N THR A 368 -1.56 20.50 -2.83
CA THR A 368 -1.75 21.95 -2.94
C THR A 368 -0.51 22.76 -2.54
N LEU A 369 0.23 22.32 -1.53
CA LEU A 369 1.51 22.93 -1.17
C LEU A 369 2.65 22.40 -2.04
N GLN A 370 2.68 21.10 -2.35
CA GLN A 370 3.67 20.54 -3.29
C GLN A 370 3.61 21.24 -4.65
N ASP A 371 2.45 21.39 -5.29
CA ASP A 371 2.25 22.13 -6.53
C ASP A 371 2.72 23.60 -6.43
N ALA A 372 2.62 24.21 -5.24
CA ALA A 372 3.11 25.56 -4.99
C ALA A 372 4.65 25.67 -4.96
N PHE A 373 5.36 24.57 -4.69
CA PHE A 373 6.83 24.47 -4.71
C PHE A 373 7.35 23.79 -6.00
N ASP A 374 6.75 22.68 -6.44
CA ASP A 374 7.14 21.79 -7.55
C ASP A 374 6.60 22.21 -8.94
N GLY A 375 5.77 23.26 -9.03
CA GLY A 375 5.24 23.77 -10.30
C GLY A 375 6.33 24.06 -11.36
N ALA A 376 5.95 24.19 -12.64
CA ALA A 376 6.87 24.69 -13.67
C ALA A 376 7.51 26.01 -13.20
N ARG A 377 8.74 26.35 -13.59
CA ARG A 377 9.45 27.54 -13.05
C ARG A 377 8.62 28.84 -13.02
N ASP A 378 7.65 28.98 -13.92
CA ASP A 378 6.74 30.13 -14.02
C ASP A 378 5.43 30.02 -13.18
N GLU A 379 5.13 28.86 -12.59
CA GLU A 379 3.93 28.56 -11.79
C GLU A 379 4.22 28.35 -10.29
N ARG A 380 5.50 28.32 -9.88
CA ARG A 380 5.92 28.20 -8.48
C ARG A 380 5.54 29.46 -7.67
N LEU A 381 4.85 29.26 -6.56
CA LEU A 381 4.47 30.34 -5.63
C LEU A 381 5.55 30.59 -4.56
N PHE A 382 6.41 29.61 -4.29
CA PHE A 382 7.47 29.69 -3.29
C PHE A 382 8.80 29.14 -3.81
N ASP A 383 9.93 29.69 -3.31
CA ASP A 383 11.27 29.17 -3.57
C ASP A 383 11.51 27.93 -2.69
N GLU A 384 11.96 26.83 -3.28
CA GLU A 384 12.39 25.58 -2.61
C GLU A 384 13.73 25.74 -1.86
N VAL A 385 14.11 26.99 -1.52
CA VAL A 385 15.43 27.33 -0.98
C VAL A 385 16.53 26.82 -1.93
N SER A 386 16.48 27.24 -3.20
CA SER A 386 17.40 26.76 -4.26
C SER A 386 17.37 25.23 -4.48
N GLY A 387 16.21 24.60 -4.27
CA GLY A 387 15.99 23.16 -4.45
C GLY A 387 16.43 22.31 -3.26
N THR A 388 16.82 22.92 -2.14
CA THR A 388 17.28 22.23 -0.92
C THR A 388 16.13 21.55 -0.18
N LEU A 389 14.93 22.15 -0.24
CA LEU A 389 13.71 21.66 0.40
C LEU A 389 12.93 20.74 -0.52
N ARG A 390 12.59 19.54 -0.04
CA ARG A 390 11.73 18.57 -0.72
C ARG A 390 10.56 18.18 0.19
N LEU A 391 9.34 18.46 -0.26
CA LEU A 391 8.12 18.02 0.43
C LEU A 391 7.81 16.57 0.04
N PHE A 392 7.58 15.70 1.02
CA PHE A 392 7.38 14.27 0.81
C PHE A 392 6.03 13.81 1.37
N GLY A 393 5.12 13.45 0.47
CA GLY A 393 3.80 12.93 0.79
C GLY A 393 3.84 11.46 1.21
N VAL A 394 3.70 11.19 2.51
CA VAL A 394 3.80 9.83 3.08
C VAL A 394 2.70 8.91 2.54
N VAL A 395 1.47 9.41 2.45
CA VAL A 395 0.32 8.65 1.93
C VAL A 395 0.51 8.29 0.45
N ASP A 396 0.91 9.24 -0.39
CA ASP A 396 1.08 9.00 -1.82
C ASP A 396 2.26 8.04 -2.10
N ALA A 397 3.36 8.16 -1.36
CA ALA A 397 4.48 7.23 -1.45
C ALA A 397 4.08 5.79 -1.03
N ALA A 398 3.30 5.66 0.04
CA ALA A 398 2.83 4.38 0.53
C ALA A 398 1.76 3.72 -0.36
N CYS A 399 1.11 4.49 -1.25
CA CYS A 399 0.06 3.99 -2.14
C CYS A 399 0.57 3.12 -3.31
N ASP A 400 1.89 2.95 -3.49
CA ASP A 400 2.44 2.10 -4.55
C ASP A 400 1.96 0.64 -4.39
N PRO A 401 1.11 0.15 -5.32
CA PRO A 401 0.57 -1.20 -5.23
C PRO A 401 1.65 -2.29 -5.33
N GLY A 402 2.80 -2.01 -5.95
CA GLY A 402 3.95 -2.92 -5.96
C GLY A 402 4.52 -3.10 -4.56
N ILE A 403 4.71 -1.99 -3.84
CA ILE A 403 5.31 -1.97 -2.49
C ILE A 403 4.36 -2.51 -1.43
N ILE A 404 3.05 -2.27 -1.55
CA ILE A 404 2.04 -2.86 -0.63
C ILE A 404 1.95 -4.37 -0.82
N ARG A 405 2.14 -4.87 -2.06
CA ARG A 405 2.04 -6.32 -2.37
C ARG A 405 3.21 -7.14 -1.84
N ASP A 406 4.30 -6.50 -1.45
CA ASP A 406 5.47 -7.14 -0.82
C ASP A 406 5.10 -7.58 0.61
N ASP A 407 4.56 -8.78 0.73
CA ASP A 407 4.12 -9.30 2.02
C ASP A 407 5.28 -9.66 2.96
N LEU A 408 4.98 -9.97 4.24
CA LEU A 408 6.01 -10.44 5.17
C LEU A 408 6.83 -11.62 4.60
N GLY A 409 6.20 -12.52 3.84
CA GLY A 409 6.90 -13.63 3.19
C GLY A 409 7.93 -13.16 2.15
N GLU A 410 7.55 -12.23 1.28
CA GLU A 410 8.46 -11.60 0.31
C GLU A 410 9.61 -10.87 1.01
N ARG A 411 9.31 -10.13 2.08
CA ARG A 411 10.34 -9.41 2.85
C ARG A 411 11.33 -10.36 3.50
N LEU A 412 10.86 -11.44 4.15
CA LEU A 412 11.74 -12.46 4.72
C LEU A 412 12.55 -13.19 3.64
N ALA A 413 11.98 -13.42 2.45
CA ALA A 413 12.71 -14.01 1.33
C ALA A 413 13.90 -13.15 0.88
N ARG A 414 13.73 -11.82 0.83
CA ARG A 414 14.82 -10.87 0.55
C ARG A 414 15.88 -10.91 1.63
N VAL A 415 15.48 -10.88 2.90
CA VAL A 415 16.42 -10.94 4.03
C VAL A 415 17.22 -12.24 4.05
N ILE A 416 16.60 -13.39 3.76
CA ILE A 416 17.32 -14.67 3.61
C ILE A 416 18.43 -14.55 2.56
N HIS A 417 18.12 -13.96 1.41
CA HIS A 417 19.10 -13.76 0.33
C HIS A 417 20.19 -12.74 0.71
N GLU A 418 19.83 -11.65 1.37
CA GLU A 418 20.78 -10.65 1.87
C GLU A 418 21.77 -11.27 2.89
N CYS A 419 21.28 -12.06 3.84
CA CYS A 419 22.13 -12.79 4.78
C CYS A 419 23.08 -13.76 4.05
N TYR A 420 22.62 -14.42 2.99
CA TYR A 420 23.48 -15.25 2.14
C TYR A 420 24.59 -14.44 1.46
N LEU A 421 24.28 -13.26 0.90
CA LEU A 421 25.28 -12.38 0.29
C LEU A 421 26.32 -11.90 1.30
N VAL A 422 25.89 -11.44 2.48
CA VAL A 422 26.79 -10.98 3.56
C VAL A 422 27.72 -12.11 4.01
N ALA A 423 27.18 -13.32 4.22
CA ALA A 423 27.98 -14.48 4.62
C ALA A 423 29.01 -14.89 3.54
N ARG A 424 28.67 -14.73 2.25
CA ARG A 424 29.57 -15.00 1.12
C ARG A 424 30.68 -13.96 0.98
N GLN A 425 30.35 -12.69 1.11
CA GLN A 425 31.32 -11.59 1.10
C GLN A 425 32.35 -11.74 2.22
N GLY A 426 31.92 -12.11 3.43
CA GLY A 426 32.83 -12.37 4.56
C GLY A 426 33.83 -13.51 4.32
N ARG A 427 33.59 -14.37 3.32
CA ARG A 427 34.49 -15.47 2.93
C ARG A 427 35.42 -15.11 1.74
N GLY A 428 35.29 -13.91 1.18
CA GLY A 428 36.11 -13.45 0.06
C GLY A 428 35.72 -14.01 -1.31
N ASP A 429 34.52 -14.59 -1.45
CA ASP A 429 34.02 -15.08 -2.74
C ASP A 429 33.80 -13.89 -3.70
N LEU A 430 34.44 -13.92 -4.88
CA LEU A 430 34.28 -12.88 -5.90
C LEU A 430 32.90 -12.97 -6.58
N VAL A 431 32.34 -11.80 -6.89
CA VAL A 431 31.01 -11.63 -7.54
C VAL A 431 30.96 -12.22 -8.95
N ASP A 432 32.11 -12.42 -9.60
CA ASP A 432 32.16 -12.79 -11.02
C ASP A 432 31.71 -14.23 -11.30
N GLY A 433 30.69 -14.34 -12.16
CA GLY A 433 30.26 -15.60 -12.78
C GLY A 433 29.24 -16.45 -12.00
N THR A 434 28.93 -16.12 -10.73
CA THR A 434 27.95 -16.90 -9.95
C THR A 434 26.56 -16.25 -9.96
N PRO A 435 25.52 -16.87 -10.55
CA PRO A 435 24.19 -16.27 -10.70
C PRO A 435 23.46 -15.94 -9.39
N SER A 436 23.92 -16.47 -8.24
CA SER A 436 23.37 -16.20 -6.93
C SER A 436 24.07 -15.07 -6.16
N LEU A 437 25.21 -14.55 -6.65
CA LEU A 437 25.95 -13.45 -5.99
C LEU A 437 25.55 -12.08 -6.55
N VAL A 438 24.25 -11.87 -6.74
CA VAL A 438 23.69 -10.61 -7.25
C VAL A 438 22.61 -10.07 -6.31
N PRO A 439 22.34 -8.75 -6.30
CA PRO A 439 21.23 -8.17 -5.55
C PRO A 439 19.88 -8.77 -5.95
N TRP A 440 18.92 -8.77 -5.01
CA TRP A 440 17.60 -9.37 -5.20
C TRP A 440 16.89 -9.03 -6.52
N PRO A 441 16.84 -7.76 -6.99
CA PRO A 441 16.16 -7.44 -8.26
C PRO A 441 16.77 -8.07 -9.51
N ARG A 442 18.06 -8.47 -9.43
CA ARG A 442 18.79 -9.14 -10.52
C ARG A 442 18.87 -10.65 -10.31
N LEU A 443 18.38 -11.17 -9.19
CA LEU A 443 18.40 -12.58 -8.88
C LEU A 443 17.47 -13.35 -9.84
N PRO A 444 17.91 -14.47 -10.44
CA PRO A 444 17.05 -15.28 -11.31
C PRO A 444 15.74 -15.69 -10.61
N GLU A 445 14.61 -15.63 -11.33
CA GLU A 445 13.26 -15.91 -10.79
C GLU A 445 13.16 -17.30 -10.12
N ARG A 446 13.92 -18.29 -10.60
CA ARG A 446 14.03 -19.59 -9.92
C ARG A 446 14.54 -19.44 -8.48
N LEU A 447 15.63 -18.70 -8.28
CA LEU A 447 16.22 -18.49 -6.96
C LEU A 447 15.35 -17.57 -6.09
N GLN A 448 14.68 -16.58 -6.66
CA GLN A 448 13.68 -15.78 -5.92
C GLN A 448 12.56 -16.68 -5.38
N ARG A 449 12.00 -17.57 -6.22
CA ARG A 449 10.96 -18.53 -5.81
C ARG A 449 11.44 -19.49 -4.72
N GLU A 450 12.72 -19.88 -4.74
CA GLU A 450 13.30 -20.74 -3.70
C GLU A 450 13.37 -20.03 -2.34
N ASN A 451 13.84 -18.77 -2.32
CA ASN A 451 13.87 -17.95 -1.10
C ASN A 451 12.45 -17.69 -0.57
N ARG A 452 11.48 -17.39 -1.45
CA ARG A 452 10.05 -17.26 -1.09
C ARG A 452 9.49 -18.53 -0.46
N ALA A 453 9.81 -19.68 -1.05
CA ALA A 453 9.37 -20.98 -0.52
C ALA A 453 10.01 -21.29 0.85
N GLN A 454 11.27 -20.88 1.07
CA GLN A 454 11.93 -21.02 2.37
C GLN A 454 11.29 -20.12 3.44
N ALA A 455 11.00 -18.86 3.09
CA ALA A 455 10.32 -17.91 3.97
C ALA A 455 8.92 -18.40 4.37
N ALA A 456 8.13 -18.88 3.41
CA ALA A 456 6.80 -19.44 3.65
C ALA A 456 6.81 -20.68 4.58
N ASP A 457 7.93 -21.40 4.64
CA ASP A 457 8.07 -22.61 5.44
C ASP A 457 8.47 -22.34 6.91
N ILE A 458 8.83 -21.09 7.25
CA ILE A 458 9.27 -20.71 8.61
C ILE A 458 8.21 -21.05 9.66
N GLY A 459 6.95 -20.71 9.41
CA GLY A 459 5.85 -21.00 10.36
C GLY A 459 5.72 -22.49 10.66
N ARG A 460 5.83 -23.35 9.64
CA ARG A 460 5.75 -24.81 9.79
C ARG A 460 6.92 -25.36 10.61
N LYS A 461 8.12 -24.85 10.41
CA LYS A 461 9.32 -25.23 11.17
C LYS A 461 9.18 -24.85 12.65
N LEU A 462 8.81 -23.61 12.95
CA LEU A 462 8.69 -23.16 14.34
C LEU A 462 7.65 -23.98 15.11
N ARG A 463 6.51 -24.32 14.49
CA ARG A 463 5.50 -25.19 15.12
C ARG A 463 6.02 -26.60 15.41
N ALA A 464 6.90 -27.14 14.57
CA ALA A 464 7.48 -28.48 14.78
C ALA A 464 8.38 -28.57 16.03
N ILE A 465 8.79 -27.43 16.60
CA ILE A 465 9.59 -27.33 17.83
C ILE A 465 8.82 -26.61 18.96
N ASP A 466 7.49 -26.56 18.86
CA ASP A 466 6.58 -25.87 19.79
C ASP A 466 6.91 -24.38 19.99
N CYS A 467 7.38 -23.73 18.94
CA CYS A 467 7.71 -22.32 18.92
C CYS A 467 6.82 -21.50 17.98
N VAL A 468 6.77 -20.20 18.22
CA VAL A 468 6.07 -19.21 17.39
C VAL A 468 6.94 -17.98 17.17
N LEU A 469 6.66 -17.26 16.10
CA LEU A 469 7.30 -15.98 15.79
C LEU A 469 6.59 -14.84 16.51
N ALA A 470 7.29 -14.00 17.27
CA ALA A 470 6.72 -12.84 17.94
C ALA A 470 7.55 -11.58 17.68
N PRO A 471 6.96 -10.37 17.68
CA PRO A 471 7.73 -9.14 17.59
C PRO A 471 8.66 -8.93 18.80
N ARG A 472 9.78 -8.24 18.57
CA ARG A 472 10.74 -7.80 19.61
C ARG A 472 10.32 -6.44 20.16
N VAL A 473 9.32 -6.42 21.07
CA VAL A 473 8.83 -5.17 21.70
C VAL A 473 9.39 -4.97 23.11
N ALA A 474 9.48 -6.03 23.90
CA ALA A 474 9.91 -5.95 25.29
C ALA A 474 10.84 -7.10 25.68
N ALA A 475 11.56 -6.93 26.79
CA ALA A 475 12.35 -7.97 27.42
C ALA A 475 11.51 -9.25 27.58
N GLY A 476 12.06 -10.37 27.12
CA GLY A 476 11.41 -11.67 27.17
C GLY A 476 12.34 -12.73 26.61
N GLY A 477 12.11 -13.99 26.97
CA GLY A 477 12.97 -15.11 26.59
C GLY A 477 13.04 -15.27 25.07
N GLU A 478 14.23 -15.08 24.51
CA GLU A 478 14.54 -15.48 23.15
C GLU A 478 14.90 -16.97 23.17
N HIS A 479 14.13 -17.78 22.45
CA HIS A 479 14.36 -19.22 22.43
C HIS A 479 15.67 -19.53 21.71
N THR A 480 16.63 -20.11 22.43
CA THR A 480 17.87 -20.62 21.85
C THR A 480 17.64 -22.02 21.33
N LEU A 481 17.85 -22.22 20.02
CA LEU A 481 17.64 -23.52 19.38
C LEU A 481 18.60 -24.58 19.96
N THR A 482 18.05 -25.70 20.41
CA THR A 482 18.86 -26.83 20.86
C THR A 482 19.48 -27.59 19.67
N ALA A 483 20.53 -28.37 19.91
CA ALA A 483 21.16 -29.17 18.84
C ALA A 483 20.17 -30.14 18.16
N ALA A 484 19.23 -30.69 18.94
CA ALA A 484 18.18 -31.57 18.43
C ALA A 484 17.19 -30.81 17.53
N GLU A 485 16.76 -29.61 17.95
CA GLU A 485 15.89 -28.74 17.15
C GLU A 485 16.58 -28.30 15.86
N VAL A 486 17.86 -27.90 15.91
CA VAL A 486 18.63 -27.55 14.71
C VAL A 486 18.65 -28.71 13.72
N THR A 487 18.92 -29.93 14.19
CA THR A 487 18.94 -31.14 13.35
C THR A 487 17.58 -31.42 12.73
N LEU A 488 16.50 -31.31 13.52
CA LEU A 488 15.13 -31.50 13.04
C LEU A 488 14.77 -30.47 11.97
N LEU A 489 14.98 -29.18 12.23
CA LEU A 489 14.66 -28.11 11.29
C LEU A 489 15.51 -28.18 10.01
N ALA A 490 16.78 -28.57 10.11
CA ALA A 490 17.65 -28.76 8.95
C ALA A 490 17.20 -29.95 8.10
N THR A 491 16.73 -31.03 8.74
CA THR A 491 16.11 -32.17 8.04
C THR A 491 14.85 -31.73 7.30
N MET A 492 13.97 -30.97 7.95
CA MET A 492 12.74 -30.44 7.34
C MET A 492 13.02 -29.52 6.14
N GLU A 493 14.06 -28.68 6.25
CA GLU A 493 14.56 -27.81 5.18
C GLU A 493 15.02 -28.62 3.97
N HIS A 494 15.90 -29.60 4.22
CA HIS A 494 16.46 -30.47 3.19
C HIS A 494 15.36 -31.27 2.48
N GLU A 495 14.40 -31.82 3.22
CA GLU A 495 13.27 -32.55 2.64
C GLU A 495 12.34 -31.66 1.81
N ARG A 496 12.13 -30.40 2.19
CA ARG A 496 11.39 -29.44 1.36
C ARG A 496 12.15 -29.17 0.06
N TRP A 497 13.44 -28.87 0.16
CA TRP A 497 14.32 -28.61 -0.99
C TRP A 497 14.38 -29.81 -1.94
N LEU A 498 14.60 -31.02 -1.41
CA LEU A 498 14.65 -32.26 -2.17
C LEU A 498 13.34 -32.51 -2.93
N ARG A 499 12.19 -32.36 -2.28
CA ARG A 499 10.88 -32.51 -2.93
C ARG A 499 10.65 -31.48 -4.03
N ALA A 500 11.16 -30.26 -3.90
CA ALA A 500 11.08 -29.26 -4.95
C ALA A 500 11.97 -29.63 -6.15
N ARG A 501 13.23 -30.00 -5.90
CA ARG A 501 14.20 -30.41 -6.92
C ARG A 501 13.76 -31.64 -7.71
N LEU A 502 13.24 -32.66 -7.04
CA LEU A 502 12.74 -33.85 -7.73
C LEU A 502 11.55 -33.52 -8.65
N ARG A 503 10.66 -32.60 -8.25
CA ARG A 503 9.54 -32.14 -9.11
C ARG A 503 9.99 -31.34 -10.32
N GLU A 504 11.11 -30.61 -10.19
CA GLU A 504 11.75 -29.92 -11.30
C GLU A 504 12.50 -30.89 -12.24
N GLY A 505 12.75 -32.13 -11.83
CA GLY A 505 13.42 -33.15 -12.63
C GLY A 505 14.91 -33.36 -12.31
N TRP A 506 15.40 -32.78 -11.20
CA TRP A 506 16.79 -32.95 -10.78
C TRP A 506 17.10 -34.40 -10.39
N ARG A 507 18.33 -34.82 -10.67
CA ARG A 507 18.81 -36.19 -10.42
C ARG A 507 20.09 -36.17 -9.60
N PHE A 508 20.35 -37.29 -8.95
CA PHE A 508 21.59 -37.50 -8.23
C PHE A 508 22.78 -37.64 -9.20
N ALA A 509 23.89 -37.00 -8.85
CA ALA A 509 25.23 -37.27 -9.37
C ALA A 509 26.25 -36.86 -8.29
N GLU A 510 27.47 -37.40 -8.34
CA GLU A 510 28.51 -37.04 -7.36
C GLU A 510 28.99 -35.58 -7.52
N GLU A 511 28.96 -35.06 -8.75
CA GLU A 511 29.30 -33.68 -9.07
C GLU A 511 28.05 -32.86 -9.41
N ARG A 512 28.09 -31.57 -9.10
CA ARG A 512 27.01 -30.64 -9.39
C ARG A 512 27.12 -30.14 -10.83
N ASP A 513 26.03 -30.27 -11.58
CA ASP A 513 25.87 -29.74 -12.94
C ASP A 513 24.46 -29.16 -13.08
N ASP A 514 24.35 -27.84 -13.01
CA ASP A 514 23.05 -27.15 -13.01
C ASP A 514 22.37 -27.22 -14.39
N ASP A 515 23.12 -27.30 -15.49
CA ASP A 515 22.59 -27.36 -16.86
C ASP A 515 21.94 -28.71 -17.14
N ARG A 516 22.54 -29.79 -16.60
CA ARG A 516 22.00 -31.16 -16.68
C ARG A 516 21.09 -31.51 -15.51
N MET A 517 20.85 -30.57 -14.59
CA MET A 517 20.02 -30.74 -13.39
C MET A 517 20.52 -31.87 -12.48
N LEU A 518 21.83 -31.95 -12.26
CA LEU A 518 22.49 -32.94 -11.42
C LEU A 518 23.00 -32.30 -10.13
N HIS A 519 22.74 -32.93 -8.99
CA HIS A 519 23.21 -32.40 -7.71
C HIS A 519 23.50 -33.51 -6.67
N PRO A 520 24.62 -33.45 -5.94
CA PRO A 520 25.03 -34.48 -4.97
C PRO A 520 24.10 -34.61 -3.77
N ALA A 521 23.41 -33.53 -3.41
CA ALA A 521 22.44 -33.53 -2.32
C ALA A 521 21.07 -34.16 -2.67
N ILE A 522 20.86 -34.73 -3.88
CA ILE A 522 19.60 -35.42 -4.24
C ILE A 522 19.56 -36.82 -3.58
N ARG A 523 19.51 -36.84 -2.24
CA ARG A 523 19.50 -38.02 -1.36
C ARG A 523 18.74 -37.70 -0.08
N ARG A 524 18.37 -38.71 0.70
CA ARG A 524 17.75 -38.50 2.03
C ARG A 524 18.76 -37.88 2.99
N TRP A 525 18.28 -37.17 4.01
CA TRP A 525 19.12 -36.52 5.02
C TRP A 525 20.15 -37.45 5.66
N VAL A 526 19.74 -38.67 6.02
CA VAL A 526 20.60 -39.69 6.63
C VAL A 526 21.75 -40.15 5.72
N ASP A 527 21.58 -40.01 4.40
CA ASP A 527 22.54 -40.42 3.39
C ASP A 527 23.44 -39.26 2.91
N LEU A 528 23.27 -38.05 3.46
CA LEU A 528 24.10 -36.89 3.12
C LEU A 528 25.50 -36.99 3.75
N PRO A 529 26.55 -36.57 3.02
CA PRO A 529 27.85 -36.30 3.60
C PRO A 529 27.77 -35.32 4.76
N GLU A 530 28.61 -35.51 5.78
CA GLU A 530 28.61 -34.67 6.99
C GLU A 530 28.77 -33.19 6.66
N ALA A 531 29.69 -32.84 5.76
CA ALA A 531 29.91 -31.46 5.34
C ALA A 531 28.62 -30.78 4.82
N LEU A 532 27.77 -31.49 4.07
CA LEU A 532 26.50 -30.93 3.59
C LEU A 532 25.47 -30.83 4.72
N ARG A 533 25.45 -31.76 5.66
CA ARG A 533 24.59 -31.67 6.85
C ARG A 533 24.98 -30.48 7.73
N THR A 534 26.28 -30.24 7.92
CA THR A 534 26.80 -29.09 8.66
C THR A 534 26.34 -27.79 8.03
N VAL A 535 26.50 -27.61 6.70
CA VAL A 535 26.04 -26.40 5.99
C VAL A 535 24.54 -26.14 6.17
N ASN A 536 23.70 -27.18 6.07
CA ASN A 536 22.26 -27.02 6.29
C ASN A 536 21.92 -26.67 7.75
N SER A 537 22.67 -27.24 8.70
CA SER A 537 22.49 -26.97 10.13
C SER A 537 22.93 -25.55 10.50
N ASP A 538 24.02 -25.05 9.92
CA ASP A 538 24.49 -23.68 10.11
C ASP A 538 23.46 -22.66 9.62
N ALA A 539 22.84 -22.90 8.45
CA ALA A 539 21.76 -22.04 7.97
C ALA A 539 20.56 -21.96 8.93
N ILE A 540 20.27 -23.05 9.66
CA ILE A 540 19.24 -23.05 10.71
C ILE A 540 19.70 -22.32 11.98
N ARG A 541 20.98 -22.39 12.34
CA ARG A 541 21.53 -21.65 13.49
C ARG A 541 21.45 -20.13 13.29
N GLU A 542 21.53 -19.67 12.04
CA GLU A 542 21.38 -18.24 11.69
C GLU A 542 19.93 -17.76 11.66
N LEU A 543 18.95 -18.68 11.63
CA LEU A 543 17.52 -18.34 11.55
C LEU A 543 17.07 -17.32 12.63
N PRO A 544 17.44 -17.43 13.92
CA PRO A 544 17.06 -16.46 14.93
C PRO A 544 17.61 -15.06 14.65
N SER A 545 18.89 -14.94 14.26
CA SER A 545 19.51 -13.64 13.94
C SER A 545 18.86 -13.00 12.72
N MET A 546 18.56 -13.79 11.68
CA MET A 546 17.87 -13.32 10.48
C MET A 546 16.46 -12.78 10.79
N LEU A 547 15.72 -13.46 11.68
CA LEU A 547 14.41 -13.00 12.13
C LEU A 547 14.52 -11.74 13.00
N ALA A 548 15.56 -11.63 13.82
CA ALA A 548 15.84 -10.43 14.64
C ALA A 548 16.11 -9.20 13.77
N ASP A 549 16.79 -9.34 12.64
CA ASP A 549 16.99 -8.28 11.65
C ASP A 549 15.68 -7.78 11.01
N SER A 550 14.62 -8.59 11.11
CA SER A 550 13.28 -8.24 10.67
C SER A 550 12.35 -7.84 11.82
N GLY A 551 12.87 -7.65 13.03
CA GLY A 551 12.11 -7.22 14.21
C GLY A 551 11.41 -8.34 14.97
N PHE A 552 11.74 -9.60 14.69
CA PHE A 552 11.08 -10.77 15.29
C PHE A 552 12.01 -11.61 16.16
N ARG A 553 11.42 -12.38 17.07
CA ARG A 553 12.08 -13.39 17.90
C ARG A 553 11.30 -14.69 17.88
N ILE A 554 12.00 -15.79 18.17
CA ILE A 554 11.39 -17.10 18.36
C ILE A 554 11.04 -17.25 19.85
N VAL A 555 9.80 -17.65 20.13
CA VAL A 555 9.29 -17.87 21.49
C VAL A 555 8.71 -19.27 21.60
N ARG A 556 9.08 -20.01 22.64
CA ARG A 556 8.54 -21.34 22.95
C ARG A 556 7.18 -21.21 23.65
N MET A 557 6.18 -21.99 23.22
CA MET A 557 4.80 -21.89 23.70
C MET A 557 4.53 -22.61 25.03
N ARG A 558 5.39 -23.57 25.40
CA ARG A 558 5.29 -24.33 26.66
C ARG A 558 6.67 -24.40 27.29
N GLU A 559 6.80 -23.95 28.54
CA GLU A 559 7.98 -24.29 29.33
C GLU A 559 7.93 -25.80 29.61
N VAL A 560 9.04 -26.48 29.37
CA VAL A 560 9.19 -27.88 29.78
C VAL A 560 9.21 -27.86 31.31
N SER A 561 8.11 -28.31 31.92
CA SER A 561 7.96 -28.43 33.37
C SER A 561 8.87 -29.51 33.93
#